data_AF-A0A7J5GPQ4-F1
#
_entry.id   AF-A0A7J5GPQ4-F1
#
_cell.length_a   1.000
_cell.length_b   1.000
_cell.length_c   1.000
_cell.angle_alpha   90.00
_cell.angle_beta   90.00
_cell.angle_gamma   90.00
#
_symmetry.space_group_name_H-M   'P 1'
#
loop_
_entity.id
_entity.type
_entity.pdbx_description
1 polymer ?
#
loop_
_entity_poly.entity_id
_entity_poly.type
_entity_poly.pdbx_seq_one_letter_code
_entity_poly.pdbx_strand_id
1 'polypeptide(L)'
;MAGIYLHIPFCKTRCIYCDFYSTTRSELKTRYVQALCRELAMRKEYLKGENIETVYFGGGTPSQLEKEDFELIFDTIREHYGLNHCQEITLEANPDDLSQEYLEMLSSLPFNRLSMGIQTFD
;
A
#
# COMPACT_ATOMS: atom_id res chain seq x y z
N MET A 1 -6.23 18.34 7.06
CA MET A 1 -5.15 17.56 6.45
C MET A 1 -5.66 16.15 6.25
N ALA A 2 -5.88 15.72 5.01
CA ALA A 2 -6.42 14.39 4.72
C ALA A 2 -5.31 13.40 4.37
N GLY A 3 -5.48 12.15 4.80
CA GLY A 3 -4.60 11.04 4.45
C GLY A 3 -5.40 9.81 4.02
N ILE A 4 -4.84 9.03 3.09
CA ILE A 4 -5.39 7.73 2.70
C ILE A 4 -4.56 6.63 3.32
N TYR A 5 -5.18 5.78 4.13
CA TYR A 5 -4.60 4.53 4.59
C TYR A 5 -5.18 3.37 3.77
N LEU A 6 -4.29 2.56 3.21
CA LEU A 6 -4.63 1.36 2.45
C LEU A 6 -4.12 0.15 3.22
N HIS A 7 -5.06 -0.63 3.77
CA HIS A 7 -4.73 -1.88 4.42
C HIS A 7 -4.45 -2.95 3.36
N ILE A 8 -3.29 -3.59 3.36
CA ILE A 8 -2.94 -4.71 2.48
C ILE A 8 -2.76 -5.95 3.36
N PRO A 9 -3.75 -6.86 3.45
CA PRO A 9 -3.78 -7.90 4.46
C PRO A 9 -2.95 -9.14 4.09
N PHE A 10 -2.09 -9.09 3.07
CA PHE A 10 -1.37 -10.26 2.60
C PHE A 10 0.00 -10.36 3.23
N CYS A 11 0.36 -11.56 3.71
CA CYS A 11 1.71 -11.87 4.18
C CYS A 11 2.16 -13.18 3.54
N LYS A 12 3.46 -13.31 3.24
CA LYS A 12 4.06 -14.57 2.80
C LYS A 12 3.91 -15.67 3.87
N THR A 13 4.13 -15.30 5.12
CA THR A 13 3.96 -16.14 6.32
C THR A 13 3.35 -15.30 7.44
N ARG A 14 2.64 -15.93 8.38
CA ARG A 14 2.06 -15.24 9.52
C ARG A 14 3.02 -15.27 10.71
N CYS A 15 3.46 -14.10 11.16
CA CYS A 15 4.24 -13.96 12.38
C CYS A 15 3.40 -14.29 13.62
N ILE A 16 3.96 -15.03 14.57
CA ILE A 16 3.23 -15.48 15.77
C ILE A 16 2.87 -14.34 16.73
N TYR A 17 3.59 -13.22 16.67
CA TYR A 17 3.38 -12.04 17.50
C TYR A 17 2.51 -10.97 16.82
N CYS A 18 2.05 -11.22 15.58
CA CYS A 18 1.35 -10.20 14.80
C CYS A 18 -0.14 -10.15 15.15
N ASP A 19 -0.56 -9.01 15.71
CA ASP A 19 -1.96 -8.70 16.05
C ASP A 19 -2.72 -7.99 14.93
N PHE A 20 -2.05 -7.61 13.83
CA PHE A 20 -2.70 -7.04 12.67
C PHE A 20 -3.50 -8.11 11.92
N TYR A 21 -4.65 -7.70 11.36
CA TYR A 21 -5.38 -8.57 10.45
C TYR A 21 -4.50 -8.87 9.22
N SER A 22 -4.21 -10.15 9.02
CA SER A 22 -3.43 -10.63 7.88
C SER A 22 -3.86 -12.03 7.46
N THR A 23 -3.56 -12.38 6.22
CA THR A 23 -3.86 -13.65 5.58
C THR A 23 -2.71 -14.07 4.67
N THR A 24 -2.47 -15.37 4.59
CA THR A 24 -1.48 -15.98 3.68
C THR A 24 -2.09 -16.43 2.36
N ARG A 25 -3.34 -16.04 2.08
CA ARG A 25 -4.11 -16.40 0.90
C ARG A 25 -3.80 -15.49 -0.29
N SER A 26 -2.61 -15.65 -0.87
CA SER A 26 -2.13 -14.83 -1.99
C SER A 26 -3.00 -14.92 -3.24
N GLU A 27 -3.78 -15.99 -3.42
CA GLU A 27 -4.71 -16.17 -4.53
C GLU A 27 -5.83 -15.12 -4.56
N LEU A 28 -6.07 -14.43 -3.44
CA LEU A 28 -7.09 -13.38 -3.34
C LEU A 28 -6.57 -11.98 -3.69
N LYS A 29 -5.25 -11.80 -3.91
CA LYS A 29 -4.60 -10.49 -4.07
C LYS A 29 -5.25 -9.66 -5.18
N THR A 30 -5.36 -10.20 -6.39
CA THR A 30 -5.95 -9.50 -7.54
C THR A 30 -7.41 -9.09 -7.25
N ARG A 31 -8.22 -10.00 -6.69
CA ARG A 31 -9.61 -9.71 -6.34
C ARG A 31 -9.70 -8.61 -5.27
N TYR A 32 -8.77 -8.60 -4.32
CA TYR A 32 -8.69 -7.59 -3.26
C TYR A 32 -8.32 -6.21 -3.83
N VAL A 33 -7.27 -6.12 -4.64
CA VAL A 33 -6.84 -4.85 -5.27
C VAL A 33 -7.98 -4.26 -6.11
N GLN A 34 -8.68 -5.09 -6.88
CA GLN A 34 -9.87 -4.64 -7.62
C GLN A 34 -10.99 -4.14 -6.71
N ALA A 35 -11.22 -4.79 -5.56
CA ALA A 35 -12.22 -4.35 -4.59
C ALA A 35 -11.81 -3.03 -3.91
N LEU A 36 -10.53 -2.88 -3.57
CA LEU A 36 -9.95 -1.67 -3.01
C LEU A 36 -10.13 -0.48 -3.95
N CYS A 37 -9.83 -0.65 -5.25
CA CYS A 37 -9.99 0.42 -6.24
C CYS A 37 -11.47 0.81 -6.42
N ARG A 38 -12.39 -0.16 -6.40
CA ARG A 38 -13.83 0.12 -6.39
C ARG A 38 -14.26 0.90 -5.14
N GLU A 39 -13.73 0.55 -3.97
CA GLU A 39 -14.02 1.28 -2.73
C GLU A 39 -13.48 2.71 -2.77
N LEU A 40 -12.25 2.91 -3.28
CA LEU A 40 -11.68 4.24 -3.51
C LEU A 40 -12.60 5.10 -4.40
N ALA A 41 -13.12 4.55 -5.49
CA ALA A 41 -14.06 5.24 -6.37
C ALA A 41 -15.39 5.58 -5.67
N MET A 42 -15.94 4.64 -4.89
CA MET A 42 -17.19 4.84 -4.14
C MET A 42 -17.05 5.91 -3.05
N ARG A 43 -15.85 6.08 -2.48
CA ARG A 43 -15.58 7.00 -1.37
C ARG A 43 -15.08 8.38 -1.79
N LYS A 44 -14.93 8.67 -3.09
CA LYS A 44 -14.33 9.94 -3.58
C LYS A 44 -14.90 11.22 -2.95
N GLU A 45 -16.21 11.23 -2.64
CA GLU A 45 -16.89 12.39 -2.04
C GLU A 45 -16.64 12.56 -0.54
N TYR A 46 -16.02 11.58 0.13
CA TYR A 46 -15.80 11.59 1.58
C TYR A 46 -14.97 12.80 2.03
N LEU A 47 -13.97 13.19 1.24
CA LEU A 47 -13.08 14.31 1.56
C LEU A 47 -13.67 15.67 1.23
N LYS A 48 -14.83 15.75 0.57
CA LYS A 48 -15.52 17.01 0.23
C LYS A 48 -14.62 18.06 -0.43
N GLY A 49 -13.69 17.62 -1.28
CA GLY A 49 -12.73 18.48 -1.99
C GLY A 49 -11.47 18.84 -1.20
N GLU A 50 -11.25 18.27 -0.01
CA GLU A 50 -9.98 18.40 0.71
C GLU A 50 -8.88 17.59 0.00
N ASN A 51 -7.72 18.22 -0.19
CA ASN A 51 -6.56 17.59 -0.80
C ASN A 51 -5.94 16.53 0.13
N ILE A 52 -5.49 15.42 -0.45
CA ILE A 52 -4.69 14.43 0.28
C ILE A 52 -3.23 14.88 0.36
N GLU A 53 -2.64 14.73 1.54
CA GLU A 53 -1.22 15.07 1.79
C GLU A 53 -0.36 13.83 2.03
N THR A 54 -0.98 12.70 2.41
CA THR A 54 -0.27 11.45 2.67
C THR A 54 -1.03 10.23 2.15
N VAL A 55 -0.30 9.26 1.60
CA VAL A 55 -0.80 7.91 1.31
C VAL A 55 0.05 6.90 2.07
N TYR A 56 -0.59 5.99 2.80
CA TYR A 56 0.11 5.00 3.61
C TYR A 56 -0.40 3.60 3.28
N PHE A 57 0.48 2.75 2.77
CA PHE A 57 0.22 1.33 2.55
C PHE A 57 0.74 0.56 3.76
N GLY A 58 -0.15 -0.07 4.51
CA GLY A 58 0.20 -0.83 5.72
C GLY A 58 -0.66 -2.08 5.93
N GLY A 59 -0.49 -2.77 7.05
CA GLY A 59 -1.38 -3.85 7.46
C GLY A 59 -0.67 -5.19 7.64
N GLY A 60 -0.81 -6.09 6.67
CA GLY A 60 -0.05 -7.33 6.62
C GLY A 60 1.36 -7.05 6.10
N THR A 61 1.57 -7.23 4.81
CA THR A 61 2.84 -6.95 4.15
C THR A 61 2.56 -6.34 2.78
N PRO A 62 2.43 -5.00 2.70
CA PRO A 62 2.20 -4.31 1.42
C PRO A 62 3.27 -4.59 0.36
N SER A 63 4.51 -4.90 0.76
CA SER A 63 5.57 -5.36 -0.15
C SER A 63 5.30 -6.70 -0.84
N GLN A 64 4.17 -7.35 -0.55
CA GLN A 64 3.68 -8.50 -1.31
C GLN A 64 2.93 -8.10 -2.60
N LEU A 65 2.65 -6.83 -2.84
CA LEU A 65 1.99 -6.39 -4.08
C LEU A 65 2.99 -6.32 -5.23
N GLU A 66 2.50 -6.58 -6.45
CA GLU A 66 3.31 -6.46 -7.66
C GLU A 66 3.17 -5.07 -8.27
N LYS A 67 4.00 -4.75 -9.27
CA LYS A 67 3.99 -3.44 -9.94
C LYS A 67 2.60 -3.07 -10.47
N GLU A 68 1.93 -4.01 -11.12
CA GLU A 68 0.63 -3.79 -11.75
C GLU A 68 -0.46 -3.49 -10.70
N ASP A 69 -0.34 -4.08 -9.50
CA ASP A 69 -1.25 -3.79 -8.39
C ASP A 69 -1.07 -2.34 -7.91
N PHE A 70 0.18 -1.89 -7.77
CA PHE A 70 0.48 -0.52 -7.38
C PHE A 70 0.05 0.49 -8.43
N GLU A 71 0.32 0.23 -9.72
CA GLU A 71 -0.09 1.10 -10.82
C GLU A 71 -1.61 1.29 -10.81
N LEU A 72 -2.37 0.21 -10.71
CA LEU A 72 -3.83 0.28 -10.65
C LEU A 72 -4.35 1.11 -9.46
N ILE A 73 -3.73 0.95 -8.27
CA ILE A 73 -4.09 1.72 -7.08
C ILE A 73 -3.75 3.19 -7.27
N PHE A 74 -2.54 3.52 -7.74
CA PHE A 74 -2.12 4.90 -7.92
C PHE A 74 -2.91 5.62 -9.01
N ASP A 75 -3.26 4.94 -10.10
CA ASP A 75 -4.13 5.49 -11.13
C ASP A 75 -5.51 5.81 -10.56
N THR A 76 -6.08 4.90 -9.77
CA THR A 76 -7.36 5.13 -9.08
C THR A 76 -7.30 6.31 -8.10
N ILE A 77 -6.21 6.44 -7.33
CA ILE A 77 -6.02 7.58 -6.42
C ILE A 77 -5.89 8.87 -7.21
N ARG A 78 -5.10 8.87 -8.28
CA ARG A 78 -4.88 10.04 -9.14
C ARG A 78 -6.19 10.52 -9.78
N GLU A 79 -7.02 9.59 -10.25
CA GLU A 79 -8.30 9.89 -10.88
C GLU A 79 -9.30 10.54 -9.90
N HIS A 80 -9.38 10.04 -8.66
CA HIS A 80 -10.45 10.42 -7.74
C HIS A 80 -10.06 11.42 -6.65
N TYR A 81 -8.78 11.48 -6.28
CA TYR A 81 -8.28 12.29 -5.17
C TYR A 81 -7.17 13.26 -5.58
N GLY A 82 -6.47 12.97 -6.69
CA GLY A 82 -5.29 13.71 -7.11
C GLY A 82 -4.08 13.44 -6.21
N LEU A 83 -2.87 13.72 -6.72
CA LEU A 83 -1.61 13.51 -5.99
C LEU A 83 -0.72 14.75 -5.94
N ASN A 84 -1.16 15.88 -6.51
CA ASN A 84 -0.33 17.08 -6.66
C ASN A 84 0.08 17.73 -5.33
N HIS A 85 -0.68 17.46 -4.26
CA HIS A 85 -0.43 17.96 -2.91
C HIS A 85 0.08 16.86 -1.97
N CYS A 86 0.27 15.63 -2.47
CA CYS A 86 0.74 14.51 -1.67
C CYS A 86 2.24 14.65 -1.42
N GLN A 87 2.63 14.79 -0.16
CA GLN A 87 4.01 15.00 0.26
C GLN A 87 4.68 13.69 0.65
N GLU A 88 3.93 12.74 1.22
CA GLU A 88 4.45 11.45 1.67
C GLU A 88 3.63 10.28 1.12
N ILE A 89 4.31 9.34 0.47
CA ILE A 89 3.74 8.07 0.04
C ILE A 89 4.61 6.96 0.64
N THR A 90 4.09 6.34 1.69
CA THR A 90 4.78 5.33 2.49
C THR A 90 4.34 3.92 2.12
N LEU A 91 5.31 3.02 1.99
CA LEU A 91 5.10 1.57 1.93
C LEU A 91 5.68 0.89 3.17
N GLU A 92 4.86 0.16 3.93
CA GLU A 92 5.38 -0.86 4.86
C GLU A 92 5.94 -2.06 4.08
N ALA A 93 7.15 -2.50 4.43
CA ALA A 93 7.82 -3.58 3.75
C ALA A 93 8.46 -4.57 4.72
N ASN A 94 8.42 -5.86 4.35
CA ASN A 94 9.26 -6.88 4.95
C ASN A 94 10.67 -6.80 4.32
N PRO A 95 11.76 -6.77 5.11
CA PRO A 95 13.13 -6.78 4.59
C PRO A 95 13.40 -7.89 3.56
N ASP A 96 12.79 -9.06 3.71
CA ASP A 96 12.98 -10.21 2.81
C ASP A 96 12.42 -9.99 1.40
N ASP A 97 11.51 -9.01 1.23
CA ASP A 97 10.89 -8.70 -0.06
C ASP A 97 11.70 -7.68 -0.88
N LEU A 98 12.65 -6.97 -0.25
CA LEU A 98 13.32 -5.80 -0.83
C LEU A 98 14.58 -6.19 -1.63
N SER A 99 14.40 -6.96 -2.71
CA SER A 99 15.47 -7.17 -3.69
C SER A 99 15.85 -5.88 -4.41
N GLN A 100 17.01 -5.86 -5.08
CA GLN A 100 17.41 -4.70 -5.88
C GLN A 100 16.38 -4.39 -6.97
N GLU A 101 15.90 -5.41 -7.67
CA GLU A 101 14.89 -5.28 -8.72
C GLU A 101 13.56 -4.73 -8.18
N TYR A 102 13.17 -5.17 -6.97
CA TYR A 102 11.97 -4.66 -6.31
C TYR A 102 12.11 -3.19 -5.91
N LEU A 103 13.27 -2.78 -5.39
CA LEU A 103 13.55 -1.38 -5.07
C LEU A 103 13.61 -0.49 -6.32
N GLU A 104 14.18 -0.99 -7.41
CA GLU A 104 14.17 -0.31 -8.71
C GLU A 104 12.73 -0.14 -9.21
N MET A 105 11.89 -1.16 -9.10
CA MET A 105 10.45 -1.08 -9.40
C MET A 105 9.75 -0.03 -8.54
N LEU A 106 9.94 -0.04 -7.23
CA LEU A 106 9.35 0.94 -6.32
C LEU A 106 9.80 2.37 -6.64
N SER A 107 11.07 2.56 -7.02
CA SER A 107 11.61 3.87 -7.41
C SER A 107 10.98 4.43 -8.69
N SER A 108 10.40 3.57 -9.53
CA SER A 108 9.63 3.98 -10.72
C SER A 108 8.20 4.43 -10.38
N LEU A 109 7.75 4.19 -9.15
CA LEU A 109 6.44 4.55 -8.64
C LEU A 109 6.53 5.78 -7.71
N PRO A 110 5.39 6.41 -7.35
CA PRO A 110 5.38 7.62 -6.51
C PRO A 110 5.85 7.45 -5.06
N PHE A 111 6.30 6.27 -4.64
CA PHE A 111 6.78 6.03 -3.27
C PHE A 111 7.99 6.91 -2.95
N ASN A 112 8.00 7.51 -1.76
CA ASN A 112 9.12 8.31 -1.28
C ASN A 112 9.52 8.01 0.16
N ARG A 113 8.88 7.03 0.80
CA ARG A 113 9.23 6.55 2.14
C ARG A 113 8.98 5.04 2.27
N LEU A 114 9.93 4.35 2.88
CA LEU A 114 9.80 2.95 3.29
C LEU A 114 9.74 2.85 4.82
N SER A 115 8.84 2.02 5.32
CA SER A 115 8.79 1.61 6.72
C SER A 115 9.09 0.12 6.80
N MET A 116 10.24 -0.25 7.38
CA MET A 116 10.68 -1.65 7.42
C MET A 116 10.63 -2.19 8.84
N GLY A 117 9.96 -3.32 9.02
CA GLY A 117 9.85 -3.99 10.32
C GLY A 117 10.94 -5.04 10.53
N ILE A 118 12.08 -4.67 11.13
CA ILE A 118 13.17 -5.60 11.50
C ILE A 118 12.79 -6.54 12.65
N GLN A 119 11.98 -6.06 13.60
CA GLN A 119 11.59 -6.76 14.84
C GLN A 119 12.75 -6.95 15.83
N THR A 120 13.72 -7.79 15.48
CA THR A 120 14.92 -8.08 16.29
C THR A 120 16.06 -8.59 15.40
N PHE A 121 17.30 -8.42 15.83
CA PHE A 121 18.50 -9.01 15.22
C PHE A 121 19.03 -10.22 16.01
N ASP A 122 18.41 -10.53 17.15
CA ASP A 122 18.79 -11.61 18.06
C ASP A 122 18.36 -13.00 17.58
#